data_AF-A0AA41G089-F1
#
_entry.id   AF-A0AA41G089-F1
#
_cell.length_a   1.000
_cell.length_b   1.000
_cell.length_c   1.000
_cell.angle_alpha   90.00
_cell.angle_beta   90.00
_cell.angle_gamma   90.00
#
_symmetry.space_group_name_H-M   'P 1'
#
loop_
_entity.id
_entity.type
_entity.pdbx_description
1 polymer ?
#
loop_
_entity_poly.entity_id
_entity_poly.type
_entity_poly.pdbx_seq_one_letter_code
_entity_poly.pdbx_strand_id
1 'polypeptide(L)'
;MFEEGERRSDSQSGWAFIAAYDGAAAVIDAVLELDPTERYTKTELSDVAGVPLKTLYLDGTLEELVTVGLLEKHGDEGEETVFSVDDGSPVFDAALAFDDAVRDQQSDA
;
A
#
# COMPACT_ATOMS: atom_id res chain seq x y z
N MET A 1 -43.33 13.16 0.15
CA MET A 1 -42.46 12.05 0.55
C MET A 1 -41.35 12.04 -0.48
N PHE A 2 -40.25 12.70 -0.17
CA PHE A 2 -39.08 12.65 -1.05
C PHE A 2 -38.33 11.40 -0.64
N GLU A 3 -38.21 10.47 -1.59
CA GLU A 3 -37.41 9.28 -1.42
C GLU A 3 -35.97 9.72 -1.08
N GLU A 4 -35.52 9.33 0.11
CA GLU A 4 -34.16 9.53 0.58
C GLU A 4 -33.22 8.85 -0.41
N GLY A 5 -32.38 9.64 -1.07
CA GLY A 5 -31.29 9.13 -1.88
C GLY A 5 -30.43 8.22 -1.02
N GLU A 6 -30.49 6.91 -1.29
CA GLU A 6 -29.63 5.93 -0.65
C GLU A 6 -28.17 6.37 -0.77
N ARG A 7 -27.53 6.43 0.39
CA ARG A 7 -26.17 6.89 0.63
C ARG A 7 -25.25 6.33 -0.45
N ARG A 8 -24.46 7.19 -1.11
CA ARG A 8 -23.21 6.73 -1.73
C ARG A 8 -22.53 5.87 -0.67
N SER A 9 -22.24 4.61 -0.98
CA SER A 9 -21.31 3.82 -0.19
C SER A 9 -20.12 4.73 0.14
N ASP A 10 -19.71 4.78 1.41
CA ASP A 10 -18.50 5.50 1.88
C ASP A 10 -17.23 4.83 1.28
N SER A 11 -17.21 4.65 -0.04
CA SER A 11 -16.05 4.24 -0.79
C SER A 11 -15.11 5.44 -0.76
N GLN A 12 -14.23 5.50 0.25
CA GLN A 12 -13.11 6.42 0.22
C GLN A 12 -12.36 6.19 -1.10
N SER A 13 -12.04 7.26 -1.81
CA SER A 13 -11.23 7.14 -3.02
C SER A 13 -9.83 6.63 -2.65
N GLY A 14 -9.13 6.01 -3.60
CA GLY A 14 -7.74 5.56 -3.37
C GLY A 14 -6.81 6.69 -2.87
N TRP A 15 -7.05 7.93 -3.30
CA TRP A 15 -6.33 9.10 -2.80
C TRP A 15 -6.67 9.47 -1.35
N ALA A 16 -7.94 9.30 -0.94
CA ALA A 16 -8.33 9.48 0.45
C ALA A 16 -7.72 8.39 1.35
N PHE A 17 -7.59 7.17 0.82
CA PHE A 17 -6.83 6.10 1.47
C PHE A 17 -5.36 6.49 1.66
N ILE A 18 -4.63 6.87 0.61
CA ILE A 18 -3.22 7.29 0.72
C ILE A 18 -3.05 8.43 1.72
N ALA A 19 -3.95 9.43 1.69
CA ALA A 19 -3.89 10.57 2.59
C ALA A 19 -4.23 10.26 4.06
N ALA A 20 -4.85 9.10 4.35
CA ALA A 20 -5.19 8.69 5.71
C ALA A 20 -4.00 8.10 6.48
N TYR A 21 -2.93 7.70 5.77
CA TYR A 21 -1.77 7.02 6.34
C TYR A 21 -0.49 7.76 5.93
N ASP A 22 0.20 8.37 6.90
CA ASP A 22 1.37 9.23 6.66
C ASP A 22 2.49 8.51 5.87
N GLY A 23 2.62 7.19 6.03
CA GLY A 23 3.62 6.38 5.35
C GLY A 23 3.19 5.79 4.01
N ALA A 24 1.90 5.83 3.64
CA ALA A 24 1.39 5.00 2.54
C ALA A 24 2.06 5.29 1.20
N ALA A 25 2.20 6.56 0.81
CA ALA A 25 2.81 6.90 -0.48
C ALA A 25 4.24 6.37 -0.61
N ALA A 26 5.07 6.52 0.44
CA ALA A 26 6.45 6.06 0.43
C ALA A 26 6.58 4.53 0.50
N VAL A 27 5.68 3.87 1.24
CA VAL A 27 5.66 2.41 1.29
C VAL A 27 5.19 1.82 -0.04
N ILE A 28 4.18 2.41 -0.68
CA ILE A 28 3.69 1.96 -1.99
C ILE A 28 4.81 2.08 -3.03
N ASP A 29 5.47 3.24 -3.09
CA ASP A 29 6.61 3.48 -3.98
C ASP A 29 7.70 2.40 -3.80
N ALA A 30 8.10 2.14 -2.56
CA ALA A 30 9.08 1.09 -2.28
C ALA A 30 8.58 -0.31 -2.67
N VAL A 31 7.32 -0.65 -2.37
CA VAL A 31 6.72 -1.95 -2.71
C VAL A 31 6.74 -2.24 -4.21
N LEU A 32 6.58 -1.22 -5.06
CA LEU A 32 6.65 -1.38 -6.52
C LEU A 32 8.07 -1.74 -7.02
N GLU A 33 9.11 -1.52 -6.22
CA GLU A 33 10.50 -1.85 -6.56
C GLU A 33 11.02 -3.15 -5.92
N LEU A 34 10.28 -3.73 -4.96
CA LEU A 34 10.69 -4.94 -4.24
C LEU A 34 10.50 -6.21 -5.07
N ASP A 35 11.25 -7.28 -4.71
CA ASP A 35 11.08 -8.60 -5.32
C ASP A 35 9.82 -9.28 -4.73
N PRO A 36 8.80 -9.61 -5.54
CA PRO A 36 7.57 -10.23 -5.04
C PRO A 36 7.76 -11.66 -4.53
N THR A 37 8.87 -12.32 -4.87
CA THR A 37 9.19 -13.67 -4.40
C THR A 37 9.86 -13.70 -3.02
N GLU A 38 10.30 -12.54 -2.53
CA GLU A 38 10.93 -12.39 -1.22
C GLU A 38 9.92 -12.03 -0.11
N ARG A 39 10.35 -12.21 1.13
CA ARG A 39 9.58 -11.82 2.32
C ARG A 39 10.39 -10.81 3.12
N TYR A 40 9.71 -9.76 3.53
CA TYR A 40 10.27 -8.62 4.23
C TYR A 40 9.64 -8.48 5.60
N THR A 41 10.47 -8.27 6.61
CA THR A 41 10.03 -7.85 7.94
C THR A 41 9.50 -6.42 7.91
N LYS A 42 8.75 -6.04 8.94
CA LYS A 42 8.31 -4.66 9.14
C LYS A 42 9.48 -3.67 9.22
N THR A 43 10.62 -4.10 9.75
CA THR A 43 11.86 -3.31 9.83
C THR A 43 12.46 -3.08 8.45
N GLU A 44 12.58 -4.13 7.62
CA GLU A 44 13.09 -3.99 6.25
C GLU A 44 12.20 -3.08 5.41
N LEU A 45 10.87 -3.22 5.52
CA LEU A 45 9.93 -2.32 4.84
C LEU A 45 10.06 -0.86 5.30
N SER A 46 10.30 -0.63 6.58
CA SER A 46 10.61 0.71 7.12
C SER A 46 11.87 1.29 6.49
N ASP A 47 12.94 0.50 6.42
CA ASP A 47 14.24 0.94 5.93
C ASP A 47 14.21 1.24 4.43
N VAL A 48 13.59 0.38 3.62
CA VAL A 48 13.48 0.59 2.16
C VAL A 48 12.54 1.74 1.80
N ALA A 49 11.42 1.90 2.53
CA ALA A 49 10.48 3.00 2.31
C ALA A 49 10.97 4.34 2.90
N GLY A 50 12.02 4.34 3.72
CA GLY A 50 12.47 5.53 4.44
C GLY A 50 11.46 6.06 5.46
N VAL A 51 10.50 5.23 5.90
CA VAL A 51 9.46 5.58 6.86
C VAL A 51 9.89 5.10 8.25
N PRO A 52 9.81 5.93 9.31
CA PRO A 52 10.17 5.48 10.64
C PRO A 52 9.39 4.24 11.06
N LEU A 53 10.08 3.18 11.49
CA LEU A 53 9.46 1.93 11.95
C LEU A 53 8.30 2.14 12.94
N LYS A 54 8.47 3.10 13.87
CA LYS A 54 7.43 3.45 14.85
C LYS A 54 6.14 3.94 14.19
N THR A 55 6.22 4.66 13.07
CA THR A 55 5.05 5.13 12.30
C THR A 55 4.27 3.93 11.78
N LEU A 56 4.94 3.00 11.09
CA LEU A 56 4.31 1.79 10.56
C LEU A 56 3.65 0.93 11.64
N TYR A 57 4.18 0.92 12.87
CA TYR A 57 3.56 0.23 14.01
C TYR A 57 2.30 0.91 14.55
N LEU A 58 2.18 2.23 14.42
CA LEU A 58 1.15 3.01 15.08
C LEU A 58 -0.02 3.38 14.16
N ASP A 59 0.24 3.60 12.87
CA ASP A 59 -0.77 4.09 11.93
C ASP A 59 -1.53 2.96 11.21
N GLY A 60 -1.00 1.73 11.22
CA GLY A 60 -1.63 0.58 10.57
C GLY A 60 -1.45 0.54 9.05
N THR A 61 -0.48 1.28 8.50
CA THR A 61 -0.24 1.37 7.05
C THR A 61 -0.07 -0.02 6.41
N LEU A 62 0.77 -0.89 6.97
CA LEU A 62 1.05 -2.20 6.37
C LEU A 62 -0.18 -3.10 6.40
N GLU A 63 -0.93 -3.05 7.49
CA GLU A 63 -2.16 -3.82 7.66
C GLU A 63 -3.22 -3.39 6.66
N GLU A 64 -3.34 -2.10 6.37
CA GLU A 64 -4.26 -1.63 5.34
C GLU A 64 -3.76 -1.93 3.92
N LEU A 65 -2.46 -1.85 3.67
CA LEU A 65 -1.87 -2.30 2.40
C LEU A 65 -2.13 -3.79 2.13
N VAL A 66 -2.19 -4.61 3.19
CA VAL A 66 -2.64 -6.00 3.08
C VAL A 66 -4.13 -6.08 2.76
N THR A 67 -4.96 -5.29 3.42
CA THR A 67 -6.42 -5.24 3.17
C THR A 67 -6.75 -4.88 1.72
N VAL A 68 -6.01 -3.94 1.12
CA VAL A 68 -6.23 -3.52 -0.28
C VAL A 68 -5.51 -4.41 -1.30
N GLY A 69 -4.71 -5.40 -0.85
CA GLY A 69 -4.03 -6.36 -1.71
C GLY A 69 -2.75 -5.82 -2.36
N LEU A 70 -2.03 -4.89 -1.75
CA LEU A 70 -0.66 -4.55 -2.18
C LEU A 70 0.41 -5.40 -1.50
N LEU A 71 0.08 -5.94 -0.32
CA LEU A 71 0.95 -6.81 0.44
C LEU A 71 0.19 -8.08 0.83
N GLU A 72 0.91 -9.18 0.97
CA GLU A 72 0.44 -10.35 1.69
C GLU A 72 1.12 -10.41 3.05
N LYS A 73 0.37 -10.74 4.09
CA LYS A 73 0.91 -10.95 5.43
C LYS A 73 1.13 -12.44 5.69
N HIS A 74 2.35 -12.78 6.10
CA HIS A 74 2.75 -14.13 6.51
C HIS A 74 3.17 -14.13 7.98
N GLY A 75 2.73 -15.14 8.73
CA GLY A 75 3.15 -15.35 10.12
C GLY A 75 2.03 -15.93 10.98
N ASP A 76 2.36 -16.99 11.69
CA ASP A 76 1.49 -17.64 12.67
C ASP A 76 1.65 -17.03 14.08
N GLU A 77 0.79 -17.41 15.02
CA GLU A 77 0.90 -16.97 16.41
C GLU A 77 2.27 -17.35 17.01
N GLY A 78 3.09 -16.35 17.32
CA GLY A 78 4.39 -16.52 17.98
C GLY A 78 5.60 -16.41 17.06
N GLU A 79 5.40 -16.27 15.75
CA GLU A 79 6.47 -16.00 14.78
C GLU A 79 6.55 -14.50 14.44
N GLU A 80 7.72 -14.08 13.91
CA GLU A 80 7.87 -12.73 13.39
C GLU A 80 6.99 -12.55 12.15
N THR A 81 6.16 -11.51 12.15
CA THR A 81 5.33 -11.16 10.98
C THR A 81 6.23 -10.67 9.85
N VAL A 82 6.08 -11.29 8.68
CA VAL A 82 6.72 -10.87 7.44
C VAL A 82 5.68 -10.62 6.35
N PHE A 83 6.06 -9.89 5.32
CA PHE A 83 5.20 -9.45 4.24
C PHE A 83 5.83 -9.77 2.89
N SER A 84 5.03 -10.11 1.89
CA SER A 84 5.47 -10.15 0.49
C SER A 84 4.62 -9.20 -0.35
N VAL A 85 5.10 -8.81 -1.52
CA VAL A 85 4.32 -8.04 -2.49
C VAL A 85 3.26 -8.96 -3.11
N ASP A 86 2.04 -8.45 -3.29
CA ASP A 86 0.99 -9.12 -4.07
C ASP A 86 1.02 -8.57 -5.52
N ASP A 87 1.96 -9.06 -6.32
CA ASP A 87 2.18 -8.62 -7.71
C ASP A 87 1.11 -9.12 -8.69
N GLY A 88 0.20 -9.99 -8.24
CA GLY A 88 -0.94 -10.46 -9.01
C GLY A 88 -2.23 -9.65 -8.80
N SER A 89 -2.18 -8.63 -7.93
CA SER A 89 -3.36 -7.89 -7.53
C SER A 89 -3.71 -6.76 -8.50
N PRO A 90 -5.00 -6.47 -8.71
CA PRO A 90 -5.42 -5.34 -9.55
C PRO A 90 -5.01 -3.98 -8.98
N VAL A 91 -4.70 -3.90 -7.67
CA VAL A 91 -4.24 -2.66 -7.02
C VAL A 91 -2.76 -2.46 -7.31
N PHE A 92 -1.96 -3.52 -7.28
CA PHE A 92 -0.55 -3.46 -7.70
C PHE A 92 -0.42 -3.03 -9.16
N ASP A 93 -1.16 -3.67 -10.06
CA ASP A 93 -1.17 -3.30 -11.50
C ASP A 93 -1.54 -1.82 -11.71
N ALA A 94 -2.55 -1.33 -10.98
CA ALA A 94 -2.98 0.07 -11.08
C ALA A 94 -1.96 1.07 -10.53
N ALA A 95 -1.30 0.72 -9.43
CA ALA A 95 -0.24 1.55 -8.84
C ALA A 95 0.98 1.63 -9.77
N LEU A 96 1.42 0.49 -10.31
CA LEU A 96 2.53 0.41 -11.26
C LEU A 96 2.23 1.21 -12.54
N ALA A 97 1.04 1.02 -13.11
CA ALA A 97 0.63 1.75 -14.32
C ALA A 97 0.56 3.27 -14.10
N PHE A 98 0.19 3.71 -12.90
CA PHE A 98 0.20 5.13 -12.55
C PHE A 98 1.64 5.67 -12.44
N ASP A 99 2.53 4.95 -11.76
CA ASP A 99 3.94 5.36 -11.62
C ASP A 99 4.63 5.47 -12.99
N ASP A 100 4.47 4.45 -13.84
CA ASP A 100 5.03 4.43 -15.20
C ASP A 100 4.51 5.61 -16.04
N ALA A 101 3.20 5.87 -16.01
CA ALA A 101 2.61 6.98 -16.74
C ALA A 101 3.13 8.35 -16.29
N VAL A 102 3.41 8.52 -14.99
CA VAL A 102 3.99 9.76 -14.46
C VAL A 102 5.46 9.90 -14.87
N ARG A 103 6.23 8.82 -14.80
CA ARG A 103 7.65 8.78 -15.18
C ARG A 103 7.86 9.07 -16.66
N ASP A 104 7.03 8.51 -17.53
CA ASP A 104 7.05 8.77 -18.97
C ASP A 104 6.80 10.25 -19.27
N GLN A 105 5.77 10.84 -18.66
CA GLN A 105 5.41 12.24 -18.87
C GLN A 105 6.47 13.23 -18.36
N GLN A 106 7.25 12.85 -17.34
CA GLN A 106 8.37 13.66 -16.84
C GLN A 106 9.65 13.50 -17.67
N SER A 107 9.80 12.37 -18.36
CA SER A 107 10.95 12.10 -19.22
C SER A 107 10.83 12.79 -20.59
N ASP A 108 9.61 13.09 -21.03
CA ASP A 108 9.29 13.83 -22.25
C ASP A 108 9.30 15.38 -22.10
N ALA A 109 9.53 15.89 -20.88
CA ALA A 109 9.54 17.31 -20.54
C ALA A 109 10.94 17.94 -20.50
#